data_AF-A0A6J3AFI9-F1
#
_entry.id   AF-A0A6J3AFI9-F1
#
_cell.length_a   1.000
_cell.length_b   1.000
_cell.length_c   1.000
_cell.angle_alpha   90.00
_cell.angle_beta   90.00
_cell.angle_gamma   90.00
#
_symmetry.space_group_name_H-M   'P 1'
#
loop_
_entity.id
_entity.type
_entity.pdbx_description
1 polymer ?
#
loop_
_entity_poly.entity_id
_entity_poly.type
_entity_poly.pdbx_seq_one_letter_code
_entity_poly.pdbx_strand_id
1 'polypeptide(L)'
;MPGGAGGLGEAEGPGPQLSSCAPQYDQRTISQACGKDVPMRLGHSRCTMEVAREKLRKYVFDRVNVHNVLIHLVRRRGEKLESMQLELASLQSQPDATKEELRMLQVIRQLENNIEKTMVKITTSQNVQLLYVDLLDHLKRKLAGYPTELDKLHNLVGDYCSELSDMTVMSQDAMMITDEVKMNMRQGEATFIEERRARENRLNQQKKLIDKIHTKETSEKYLWGQRDLDFPSNLMGPETPKVKRRETSKADIEYQTDVTALVEKVKTAVRCSHLWDITGRFLAQQNTEENLELQMEDCEERRAQLEALMKKLEVEEAMLKFHQMPSSVSFKSVEKKMKDMLKEEEDRLQQAHANMTRSQKLLLTIQTGIDNLYIRLIGIPVPTAPKEAELSNTLDVYSKLAYCEGKLLDLADRVQMLSLTEEVSTKVRDALESSTLKEKQNTRISFEDLEEDVIETFQFADVDHSYVPSRAEIKRQGQRLIEGRLKVAKKKKK
;
A
#
# COMPACT_ATOMS: atom_id res chain seq x y z
N MET A 1 -73.04 -47.22 -85.85
CA MET A 1 -74.50 -47.24 -85.82
C MET A 1 -74.99 -45.86 -85.42
N PRO A 2 -75.97 -45.27 -86.12
CA PRO A 2 -76.09 -44.95 -87.55
C PRO A 2 -75.86 -43.41 -87.74
N GLY A 3 -75.71 -42.79 -88.90
CA GLY A 3 -76.17 -43.08 -90.26
C GLY A 3 -76.75 -41.78 -90.80
N GLY A 4 -76.46 -41.44 -92.06
CA GLY A 4 -76.99 -40.22 -92.67
C GLY A 4 -76.26 -39.81 -93.93
N ALA A 5 -76.33 -40.67 -94.95
CA ALA A 5 -75.95 -40.34 -96.31
C ALA A 5 -77.07 -39.57 -97.02
N GLY A 6 -76.67 -38.66 -97.91
CA GLY A 6 -77.51 -37.98 -98.89
C GLY A 6 -76.67 -36.83 -99.45
N GLY A 7 -76.41 -36.67 -100.73
CA GLY A 7 -77.08 -37.18 -101.91
C GLY A 7 -76.92 -36.07 -102.96
N LEU A 8 -76.28 -36.44 -104.07
CA LEU A 8 -75.91 -35.69 -105.28
C LEU A 8 -76.80 -34.51 -105.68
N GLY A 9 -76.14 -33.48 -106.22
CA GLY A 9 -76.76 -32.42 -107.02
C GLY A 9 -75.69 -31.57 -107.71
N GLU A 10 -75.22 -32.03 -108.88
CA GLU A 10 -74.49 -31.19 -109.84
C GLU A 10 -75.44 -30.15 -110.45
N ALA A 11 -75.00 -28.90 -110.53
CA ALA A 11 -75.50 -27.91 -111.47
C ALA A 11 -74.33 -26.99 -111.83
N GLU A 12 -73.84 -27.12 -113.07
CA GLU A 12 -72.88 -26.22 -113.67
C GLU A 12 -73.52 -24.86 -114.00
N GLY A 13 -72.79 -23.80 -113.63
CA GLY A 13 -72.69 -22.54 -114.37
C GLY A 13 -73.41 -21.32 -113.76
N PRO A 14 -72.94 -20.08 -114.01
CA PRO A 14 -71.63 -19.62 -114.48
C PRO A 14 -70.92 -18.71 -113.45
N GLY A 15 -69.60 -18.60 -113.53
CA GLY A 15 -68.83 -17.67 -112.70
C GLY A 15 -69.15 -16.20 -113.00
N PRO A 16 -69.04 -15.34 -111.97
CA PRO A 16 -68.38 -14.05 -112.15
C PRO A 16 -67.35 -13.80 -111.03
N GLN A 17 -66.09 -13.65 -111.47
CA GLN A 17 -65.11 -12.67 -110.96
C GLN A 17 -65.18 -12.30 -109.46
N LEU A 18 -64.48 -13.06 -108.61
CA LEU A 18 -64.21 -12.69 -107.21
C LEU A 18 -62.70 -12.74 -106.89
N SER A 19 -61.88 -12.09 -107.71
CA SER A 19 -60.46 -11.88 -107.41
C SER A 19 -60.12 -10.47 -106.90
N SER A 20 -61.13 -9.61 -106.62
CA SER A 20 -60.91 -8.24 -106.10
C SER A 20 -61.61 -7.89 -104.77
N CYS A 21 -62.52 -8.74 -104.24
CA CYS A 21 -63.28 -8.44 -103.01
C CYS A 21 -62.62 -8.89 -101.68
N ALA A 22 -61.69 -9.85 -101.70
CA ALA A 22 -61.05 -10.37 -100.48
C ALA A 22 -60.36 -9.28 -99.60
N PRO A 23 -59.58 -8.32 -100.15
CA PRO A 23 -58.89 -7.33 -99.31
C PRO A 23 -59.82 -6.31 -98.65
N GLN A 24 -60.97 -5.98 -99.26
CA GLN A 24 -61.95 -5.05 -98.67
C GLN A 24 -62.77 -5.69 -97.55
N TYR A 25 -63.04 -6.99 -97.65
CA TYR A 25 -63.74 -7.75 -96.62
C TYR A 25 -62.87 -7.95 -95.37
N ASP A 26 -61.59 -8.27 -95.56
CA ASP A 26 -60.59 -8.38 -94.49
C ASP A 26 -60.45 -7.05 -93.73
N GLN A 27 -60.40 -5.93 -94.45
CA GLN A 27 -60.24 -4.59 -93.85
C GLN A 27 -61.44 -4.17 -92.99
N ARG A 28 -62.67 -4.48 -93.41
CA ARG A 28 -63.88 -4.23 -92.61
C ARG A 28 -63.92 -5.09 -91.36
N THR A 29 -63.58 -6.36 -91.49
CA THR A 29 -63.59 -7.34 -90.39
C THR A 29 -62.55 -6.99 -89.32
N ILE A 30 -61.33 -6.62 -89.72
CA ILE A 30 -60.27 -6.16 -88.81
C ILE A 30 -60.69 -4.87 -88.08
N SER A 31 -61.31 -3.93 -88.80
CA SER A 31 -61.76 -2.66 -88.23
C SER A 31 -62.88 -2.82 -87.19
N GLN A 32 -63.77 -3.81 -87.39
CA GLN A 32 -64.81 -4.16 -86.43
C GLN A 32 -64.23 -4.86 -85.20
N ALA A 33 -63.23 -5.73 -85.37
CA ALA A 33 -62.59 -6.47 -84.28
C ALA A 33 -61.71 -5.58 -83.38
N CYS A 34 -61.02 -4.57 -83.92
CA CYS A 34 -60.21 -3.63 -83.13
C CYS A 34 -61.06 -2.60 -82.34
N GLY A 35 -62.37 -2.56 -82.54
CA GLY A 35 -63.29 -1.71 -81.77
C GLY A 35 -62.89 -0.23 -81.74
N LYS A 36 -62.77 0.33 -80.53
CA LYS A 36 -62.43 1.75 -80.30
C LYS A 36 -60.91 2.02 -80.22
N ASP A 37 -60.06 0.99 -80.31
CA ASP A 37 -58.60 1.15 -80.24
C ASP A 37 -58.06 1.66 -81.58
N VAL A 38 -58.06 2.99 -81.72
CA VAL A 38 -57.70 3.70 -82.97
C VAL A 38 -56.25 3.38 -83.42
N PRO A 39 -55.23 3.38 -82.56
CA PRO A 39 -53.86 2.96 -82.92
C PRO A 39 -53.80 1.52 -83.45
N MET A 40 -54.48 0.60 -82.78
CA MET A 40 -54.49 -0.80 -83.18
C MET A 40 -55.20 -0.99 -84.52
N ARG A 41 -56.31 -0.28 -84.76
CA ARG A 41 -57.03 -0.31 -86.03
C ARG A 41 -56.19 0.21 -87.21
N LEU A 42 -55.49 1.34 -87.02
CA LEU A 42 -54.64 1.94 -88.06
C LEU A 42 -53.45 1.04 -88.41
N GLY A 43 -52.81 0.41 -87.43
CA GLY A 43 -51.64 -0.46 -87.62
C GLY A 43 -51.92 -1.77 -88.37
N HIS A 44 -53.17 -2.25 -88.37
CA HIS A 44 -53.57 -3.52 -89.01
C HIS A 44 -54.39 -3.32 -90.30
N SER A 45 -54.73 -2.08 -90.65
CA SER A 45 -55.62 -1.72 -91.78
C SER A 45 -55.14 -2.15 -93.18
N ARG A 46 -53.85 -2.49 -93.34
CA ARG A 46 -53.22 -2.95 -94.60
C ARG A 46 -52.76 -4.41 -94.57
N CYS A 47 -53.10 -5.15 -93.51
CA CYS A 47 -52.72 -6.56 -93.36
C CYS A 47 -53.85 -7.48 -93.84
N THR A 48 -53.51 -8.67 -94.30
CA THR A 48 -54.49 -9.76 -94.47
C THR A 48 -55.00 -10.22 -93.09
N MET A 49 -56.19 -10.82 -93.05
CA MET A 49 -56.84 -11.24 -91.80
C MET A 49 -55.93 -12.13 -90.91
N GLU A 50 -55.17 -13.04 -91.52
CA GLU A 50 -54.26 -13.95 -90.80
C GLU A 50 -53.08 -13.21 -90.15
N VAL A 51 -52.47 -12.27 -90.87
CA VAL A 51 -51.35 -11.45 -90.36
C VAL A 51 -51.82 -10.53 -89.25
N ALA A 52 -53.04 -9.97 -89.35
CA ALA A 52 -53.62 -9.16 -88.28
C ALA A 52 -53.91 -9.99 -87.03
N ARG A 53 -54.44 -11.21 -87.19
CA ARG A 53 -54.70 -12.15 -86.09
C ARG A 53 -53.40 -12.53 -85.36
N GLU A 54 -52.33 -12.81 -86.09
CA GLU A 54 -51.06 -13.19 -85.50
C GLU A 54 -50.35 -12.02 -84.79
N LYS A 55 -50.39 -10.81 -85.38
CA LYS A 55 -49.90 -9.60 -84.71
C LYS A 55 -50.68 -9.30 -83.42
N LEU A 56 -51.99 -9.48 -83.43
CA LEU A 56 -52.83 -9.28 -82.25
C LEU A 56 -52.55 -10.33 -81.16
N ARG A 57 -52.39 -11.61 -81.56
CA ARG A 57 -51.97 -12.68 -80.65
C ARG A 57 -50.62 -12.38 -80.01
N LYS A 58 -49.63 -11.98 -80.81
CA LYS A 58 -48.31 -11.58 -80.32
C LYS A 58 -48.41 -10.40 -79.35
N TYR A 59 -49.18 -9.36 -79.69
CA TYR A 59 -49.38 -8.21 -78.82
C TYR A 59 -50.04 -8.59 -77.48
N VAL A 60 -51.06 -9.45 -77.49
CA VAL A 60 -51.71 -9.95 -76.27
C VAL A 60 -50.72 -10.79 -75.46
N PHE A 61 -49.96 -11.67 -76.12
CA PHE A 61 -48.94 -12.48 -75.46
C PHE A 61 -47.86 -11.62 -74.81
N ASP A 62 -47.32 -10.62 -75.52
CA ASP A 62 -46.33 -9.69 -75.00
C ASP A 62 -46.87 -8.89 -73.81
N ARG A 63 -48.14 -8.43 -73.87
CA ARG A 63 -48.82 -7.75 -72.75
C ARG A 63 -49.00 -8.65 -71.54
N VAL A 64 -49.41 -9.90 -71.73
CA VAL A 64 -49.56 -10.89 -70.65
C VAL A 64 -48.20 -11.23 -70.05
N ASN A 65 -47.15 -11.34 -70.87
CA ASN A 65 -45.80 -11.61 -70.40
C ASN A 65 -45.27 -10.44 -69.55
N VAL A 66 -45.47 -9.19 -70.00
CA VAL A 66 -45.14 -7.99 -69.21
C VAL A 66 -45.92 -7.96 -67.90
N HIS A 67 -47.21 -8.31 -67.92
CA HIS A 67 -48.04 -8.39 -66.72
C HIS A 67 -47.53 -9.45 -65.74
N ASN A 68 -47.16 -10.64 -66.23
CA ASN A 68 -46.61 -11.72 -65.41
C ASN A 68 -45.27 -11.32 -64.77
N VAL A 69 -44.40 -10.64 -65.50
CA VAL A 69 -43.14 -10.09 -64.96
C VAL A 69 -43.42 -9.07 -63.87
N LEU A 70 -44.39 -8.17 -64.06
CA LEU A 70 -44.77 -7.17 -63.06
C LEU A 70 -45.38 -7.82 -61.80
N ILE A 71 -46.24 -8.83 -61.95
CA ILE A 71 -46.78 -9.59 -60.81
C ILE A 71 -45.66 -10.23 -60.01
N HIS A 72 -44.71 -10.89 -60.69
CA HIS A 72 -43.58 -11.51 -60.01
C HIS A 72 -42.71 -10.48 -59.27
N LEU A 73 -42.49 -9.30 -59.87
CA LEU A 73 -41.75 -8.21 -59.23
C LEU A 73 -42.48 -7.66 -58.00
N VAL A 74 -43.80 -7.46 -58.08
CA VAL A 74 -44.64 -7.03 -56.96
C VAL A 74 -44.59 -8.05 -55.83
N ARG A 75 -44.71 -9.34 -56.16
CA ARG A 75 -44.62 -10.41 -55.17
C ARG A 75 -43.26 -10.43 -54.47
N ARG A 76 -42.15 -10.36 -55.22
CA ARG A 76 -40.80 -10.30 -54.62
C ARG A 76 -40.59 -9.07 -53.73
N ARG A 77 -41.16 -7.93 -54.11
CA ARG A 77 -41.10 -6.71 -53.28
C ARG A 77 -41.97 -6.84 -52.03
N GLY A 78 -43.13 -7.48 -52.12
CA GLY A 78 -43.99 -7.82 -50.99
C GLY A 78 -43.27 -8.74 -49.99
N GLU A 79 -42.67 -9.84 -50.46
CA GLU A 79 -41.89 -10.77 -49.62
C GLU A 79 -40.72 -10.04 -48.91
N LYS A 80 -40.02 -9.13 -49.60
CA LYS A 80 -38.94 -8.36 -48.96
C LYS A 80 -39.46 -7.36 -47.93
N LEU A 81 -40.60 -6.72 -48.18
CA LEU A 81 -41.24 -5.81 -47.23
C LEU A 81 -41.66 -6.56 -45.96
N GLU A 82 -42.32 -7.71 -46.10
CA GLU A 82 -42.73 -8.56 -44.98
C GLU A 82 -41.52 -9.03 -44.16
N SER A 83 -40.44 -9.45 -44.83
CA SER A 83 -39.18 -9.80 -44.15
C SER A 83 -38.61 -8.64 -43.33
N MET A 84 -38.56 -7.42 -43.88
CA MET A 84 -38.06 -6.25 -43.14
C MET A 84 -39.00 -5.85 -42.00
N GLN A 85 -40.32 -5.99 -42.18
CA GLN A 85 -41.29 -5.71 -41.12
C GLN A 85 -41.18 -6.70 -39.96
N LEU A 86 -40.97 -7.99 -40.25
CA LEU A 86 -40.71 -9.02 -39.23
C LEU A 86 -39.42 -8.75 -38.47
N GLU A 87 -38.36 -8.36 -39.16
CA GLU A 87 -37.07 -8.02 -38.55
C GLU A 87 -37.21 -6.78 -37.63
N LEU A 88 -37.87 -5.74 -38.11
CA LEU A 88 -38.14 -4.53 -37.32
C LEU A 88 -39.01 -4.85 -36.08
N ALA A 89 -40.06 -5.65 -36.25
CA ALA A 89 -40.89 -6.10 -35.14
C ALA A 89 -40.11 -6.95 -34.12
N SER A 90 -39.16 -7.77 -34.59
CA SER A 90 -38.28 -8.57 -33.71
C SER A 90 -37.30 -7.72 -32.90
N LEU A 91 -36.82 -6.62 -33.49
CA LEU A 91 -35.94 -5.67 -32.81
C LEU A 91 -36.72 -4.81 -31.81
N GLN A 92 -37.94 -4.40 -32.14
CA GLN A 92 -38.82 -3.65 -31.24
C GLN A 92 -39.39 -4.49 -30.12
N SER A 93 -39.53 -5.81 -30.30
CA SER A 93 -39.98 -6.73 -29.26
C SER A 93 -38.85 -7.19 -28.33
N GLN A 94 -37.60 -6.74 -28.55
CA GLN A 94 -36.56 -6.93 -27.56
C GLN A 94 -36.97 -6.23 -26.26
N PRO A 95 -36.97 -6.94 -25.13
CA PRO A 95 -37.37 -6.35 -23.87
C PRO A 95 -36.36 -5.27 -23.48
N ASP A 96 -36.86 -4.13 -23.01
CA ASP A 96 -36.05 -3.17 -22.27
C ASP A 96 -35.33 -3.86 -21.10
N ALA A 97 -34.19 -3.29 -20.70
CA ALA A 97 -33.31 -3.81 -19.65
C ALA A 97 -34.09 -4.53 -18.55
N THR A 98 -33.81 -5.82 -18.40
CA THR A 98 -34.53 -6.69 -17.47
C THR A 98 -34.40 -6.16 -16.04
N LYS A 99 -35.39 -6.45 -15.19
CA LYS A 99 -35.34 -6.03 -13.77
C LYS A 99 -34.06 -6.51 -13.06
N GLU A 100 -33.51 -7.64 -13.48
CA GLU A 100 -32.21 -8.15 -13.02
C GLU A 100 -31.04 -7.24 -13.44
N GLU A 101 -31.00 -6.79 -14.70
CA GLU A 101 -29.96 -5.87 -15.18
C GLU A 101 -30.00 -4.52 -14.48
N LEU A 102 -31.19 -3.97 -14.24
CA LEU A 102 -31.35 -2.75 -13.46
C LEU A 102 -30.88 -2.93 -12.00
N ARG A 103 -31.14 -4.09 -11.39
CA ARG A 103 -30.61 -4.44 -10.06
C ARG A 103 -29.09 -4.55 -10.08
N MET A 104 -28.51 -5.20 -11.08
CA MET A 104 -27.06 -5.32 -11.23
C MET A 104 -26.40 -3.94 -11.39
N LEU A 105 -26.96 -3.05 -12.22
CA LEU A 105 -26.49 -1.67 -12.36
C LEU A 105 -26.54 -0.90 -11.04
N GLN A 106 -27.59 -1.10 -10.24
CA GLN A 106 -27.70 -0.47 -8.92
C GLN A 106 -26.64 -0.99 -7.94
N VAL A 107 -26.36 -2.31 -7.96
CA VAL A 107 -25.30 -2.93 -7.17
C VAL A 107 -23.92 -2.41 -7.60
N ILE A 108 -23.65 -2.33 -8.90
CA ILE A 108 -22.40 -1.77 -9.44
C ILE A 108 -22.19 -0.35 -8.93
N ARG A 109 -23.20 0.52 -9.07
CA ARG A 109 -23.13 1.90 -8.56
C ARG A 109 -22.87 1.97 -7.06
N GLN A 110 -23.43 1.04 -6.29
CA GLN A 110 -23.21 1.00 -4.85
C GLN A 110 -21.80 0.52 -4.49
N LEU A 111 -21.27 -0.45 -5.23
CA LEU A 111 -19.88 -0.90 -5.09
C LEU A 111 -18.89 0.20 -5.47
N GLU A 112 -19.12 0.91 -6.58
CA GLU A 112 -18.31 2.06 -6.99
C GLU A 112 -18.26 3.14 -5.89
N ASN A 113 -19.42 3.52 -5.35
CA ASN A 113 -19.48 4.47 -4.23
C ASN A 113 -18.75 3.99 -2.97
N ASN A 114 -18.80 2.69 -2.67
CA ASN A 114 -18.11 2.11 -1.52
C ASN A 114 -16.58 2.09 -1.74
N ILE A 115 -16.14 1.79 -2.96
CA ILE A 115 -14.73 1.83 -3.36
C ILE A 115 -14.20 3.25 -3.24
N GLU A 116 -14.91 4.24 -3.79
CA GLU A 116 -14.52 5.65 -3.70
C GLU A 116 -14.43 6.14 -2.25
N LYS A 117 -15.42 5.83 -1.41
CA LYS A 117 -15.37 6.15 0.04
C LYS A 117 -14.18 5.50 0.73
N THR A 118 -13.84 4.27 0.36
CA THR A 118 -12.70 3.56 0.94
C THR A 118 -11.38 4.17 0.48
N MET A 119 -11.25 4.55 -0.79
CA MET A 119 -10.09 5.26 -1.30
C MET A 119 -9.89 6.60 -0.59
N VAL A 120 -10.95 7.40 -0.42
CA VAL A 120 -10.88 8.66 0.35
C VAL A 120 -10.41 8.40 1.78
N LYS A 121 -10.91 7.36 2.45
CA LYS A 121 -10.46 6.98 3.81
C LYS A 121 -8.98 6.56 3.84
N ILE A 122 -8.51 5.84 2.83
CA ILE A 122 -7.10 5.45 2.73
C ILE A 122 -6.23 6.69 2.59
N THR A 123 -6.57 7.59 1.66
CA THR A 123 -5.82 8.83 1.44
C THR A 123 -5.80 9.72 2.68
N THR A 124 -6.93 9.89 3.37
CA THR A 124 -6.96 10.69 4.61
C THR A 124 -6.16 10.02 5.72
N SER A 125 -6.22 8.70 5.85
CA SER A 125 -5.42 7.95 6.84
C SER A 125 -3.92 8.06 6.55
N GLN A 126 -3.51 7.99 5.29
CA GLN A 126 -2.13 8.20 4.86
C GLN A 126 -1.65 9.61 5.18
N ASN A 127 -2.47 10.64 4.91
CA ASN A 127 -2.15 12.02 5.26
C ASN A 127 -1.97 12.20 6.77
N VAL A 128 -2.85 11.59 7.58
CA VAL A 128 -2.73 11.59 9.04
C VAL A 128 -1.47 10.86 9.50
N GLN A 129 -1.15 9.72 8.91
CA GLN A 129 0.07 8.97 9.22
C GLN A 129 1.33 9.80 8.93
N LEU A 130 1.39 10.46 7.77
CA LEU A 130 2.51 11.35 7.42
C LEU A 130 2.65 12.49 8.44
N LEU A 131 1.54 13.12 8.83
CA LEU A 131 1.51 14.13 9.88
C LEU A 131 2.08 13.63 11.22
N TYR A 132 1.71 12.42 11.64
CA TYR A 132 2.25 11.82 12.86
C TYR A 132 3.73 11.50 12.76
N VAL A 133 4.20 11.04 11.60
CA VAL A 133 5.63 10.80 11.35
C VAL A 133 6.42 12.11 11.41
N ASP A 134 5.92 13.17 10.78
CA ASP A 134 6.56 14.49 10.80
C ASP A 134 6.60 15.08 12.21
N LEU A 135 5.51 14.93 12.98
CA LEU A 135 5.45 15.35 14.38
C LEU A 135 6.45 14.57 15.24
N LEU A 136 6.53 13.25 15.05
CA LEU A 136 7.49 12.41 15.77
C LEU A 136 8.93 12.82 15.45
N ASP A 137 9.24 13.10 14.19
CA ASP A 137 10.56 13.57 13.79
C ASP A 137 10.90 14.95 14.41
N HIS A 138 9.93 15.86 14.43
CA HIS A 138 10.09 17.15 15.11
C HIS A 138 10.39 16.97 16.60
N LEU A 139 9.63 16.11 17.29
CA LEU A 139 9.83 15.83 18.71
C LEU A 139 11.18 15.17 18.97
N LYS A 140 11.62 14.24 18.11
CA LYS A 140 12.96 13.63 18.19
C LYS A 140 14.06 14.67 18.03
N ARG A 141 13.92 15.61 17.09
CA ARG A 141 14.87 16.72 16.92
C ARG A 141 14.92 17.64 18.14
N LYS A 142 13.78 17.95 18.76
CA LYS A 142 13.73 18.73 20.01
C LYS A 142 14.36 17.97 21.16
N LEU A 143 14.04 16.69 21.31
CA LEU A 143 14.61 15.82 22.33
C LEU A 143 16.13 15.71 22.21
N ALA A 144 16.67 15.62 21.00
CA ALA A 144 18.10 15.60 20.76
C ALA A 144 18.82 16.90 21.18
N GLY A 145 18.11 18.03 21.26
CA GLY A 145 18.66 19.30 21.74
C GLY A 145 18.81 19.38 23.27
N TYR A 146 17.90 18.74 24.02
CA TYR A 146 17.88 18.85 25.49
C TYR A 146 19.17 18.39 26.18
N PRO A 147 19.82 17.27 25.82
CA PRO A 147 21.09 16.88 26.42
C PRO A 147 22.16 17.97 26.32
N THR A 148 22.24 18.67 25.19
CA THR A 148 23.24 19.73 25.00
C THR A 148 22.94 20.93 25.89
N GLU A 149 21.67 21.29 26.09
CA GLU A 149 21.28 22.34 27.03
C GLU A 149 21.52 21.92 28.49
N LEU A 150 21.27 20.65 28.81
CA LEU A 150 21.51 20.10 30.13
C LEU A 150 23.00 20.08 30.47
N ASP A 151 23.86 19.68 29.52
CA ASP A 151 25.31 19.69 29.68
C ASP A 151 25.84 21.10 29.95
N LYS A 152 25.31 22.12 29.25
CA LYS A 152 25.65 23.52 29.52
C LYS A 152 25.29 23.93 30.94
N LEU A 153 24.09 23.55 31.39
CA LEU A 153 23.63 23.87 32.74
C LEU A 153 24.46 23.14 33.80
N HIS A 154 24.80 21.87 33.56
CA HIS A 154 25.62 21.06 34.45
C HIS A 154 27.03 21.63 34.59
N ASN A 155 27.66 22.02 33.47
CA ASN A 155 28.97 22.66 33.49
C ASN A 155 28.94 23.98 34.27
N LEU A 156 27.90 24.81 34.06
CA LEU A 156 27.75 26.08 34.78
C LEU A 156 27.60 25.86 36.30
N VAL A 157 26.85 24.83 36.72
CA VAL A 157 26.76 24.45 38.14
C VAL A 157 28.12 23.99 38.67
N GLY A 158 28.87 23.21 37.88
CA GLY A 158 30.23 22.80 38.23
C GLY A 158 31.17 23.99 38.44
N ASP A 159 31.11 24.98 37.55
CA ASP A 159 31.89 26.22 37.66
C ASP A 159 31.53 26.97 38.95
N TYR A 160 30.24 27.15 39.26
CA TYR A 160 29.81 27.81 40.50
C TYR A 160 30.21 27.04 41.76
N CYS A 161 30.13 25.70 41.75
CA CYS A 161 30.59 24.89 42.88
C CYS A 161 32.10 25.04 43.10
N SER A 162 32.86 25.11 42.02
CA SER A 162 34.32 25.31 42.06
C SER A 162 34.67 26.68 42.65
N GLU A 163 34.02 27.74 42.15
CA GLU A 163 34.21 29.11 42.64
C GLU A 163 33.83 29.24 44.13
N LEU A 164 32.74 28.61 44.55
CA LEU A 164 32.33 28.60 45.95
C LEU A 164 33.32 27.84 46.84
N SER A 165 33.87 26.72 46.35
CA SER A 165 34.92 25.98 47.05
C SER A 165 36.18 26.84 47.21
N ASP A 166 36.62 27.51 46.15
CA ASP A 166 37.78 28.42 46.18
C ASP A 166 37.58 29.56 47.18
N MET A 167 36.40 30.21 47.15
CA MET A 167 36.04 31.24 48.14
C MET A 167 36.01 30.71 49.57
N THR A 168 35.55 29.48 49.77
CA THR A 168 35.51 28.84 51.10
C THR A 168 36.92 28.61 51.63
N VAL A 169 37.83 28.10 50.78
CA VAL A 169 39.25 27.94 51.13
C VAL A 169 39.88 29.29 51.46
N MET A 170 39.66 30.31 50.63
CA MET A 170 40.16 31.67 50.90
C MET A 170 39.65 32.23 52.23
N SER A 171 38.37 32.01 52.57
CA SER A 171 37.80 32.43 53.85
C SER A 171 38.41 31.67 55.02
N GLN A 172 38.67 30.37 54.87
CA GLN A 172 39.33 29.54 55.88
C GLN A 172 40.76 30.03 56.11
N ASP A 173 41.52 30.29 55.05
CA ASP A 173 42.89 30.81 55.11
C ASP A 173 42.93 32.20 55.76
N ALA A 174 42.01 33.09 55.38
CA ALA A 174 41.89 34.40 56.02
C ALA A 174 41.61 34.26 57.53
N MET A 175 40.74 33.34 57.92
CA MET A 175 40.46 33.05 59.33
C MET A 175 41.72 32.55 60.05
N MET A 176 42.44 31.58 59.47
CA MET A 176 43.69 31.05 60.02
C MET A 176 44.75 32.14 60.22
N ILE A 177 44.95 33.01 59.22
CA ILE A 177 45.87 34.15 59.31
C ILE A 177 45.44 35.09 60.44
N THR A 178 44.15 35.43 60.55
CA THR A 178 43.68 36.31 61.62
C THR A 178 43.86 35.70 63.00
N ASP A 179 43.68 34.39 63.15
CA ASP A 179 43.86 33.71 64.42
C ASP A 179 45.35 33.56 64.78
N GLU A 180 46.22 33.30 63.79
CA GLU A 180 47.67 33.33 63.98
C GLU A 180 48.16 34.72 64.42
N VAL A 181 47.67 35.78 63.77
CA VAL A 181 47.98 37.17 64.17
C VAL A 181 47.51 37.46 65.59
N LYS A 182 46.30 37.02 65.99
CA LYS A 182 45.81 37.18 67.37
C LYS A 182 46.66 36.40 68.37
N MET A 183 47.10 35.18 68.04
CA MET A 183 47.96 34.38 68.91
C MET A 183 49.33 35.02 69.08
N ASN A 184 49.96 35.47 67.98
CA ASN A 184 51.23 36.20 68.01
C ASN A 184 51.12 37.50 68.83
N MET A 185 50.00 38.23 68.71
CA MET A 185 49.74 39.42 69.53
C MET A 185 49.67 39.09 71.02
N ARG A 186 48.89 38.06 71.41
CA ARG A 186 48.78 37.61 72.82
C ARG A 186 50.13 37.14 73.36
N GLN A 187 50.91 36.41 72.56
CA GLN A 187 52.25 35.98 72.93
C GLN A 187 53.18 37.18 73.12
N GLY A 188 53.15 38.15 72.21
CA GLY A 188 53.88 39.42 72.32
C GLY A 188 53.51 40.20 73.59
N GLU A 189 52.22 40.32 73.90
CA GLU A 189 51.75 40.95 75.14
C GLU A 189 52.26 40.22 76.39
N ALA A 190 52.21 38.89 76.42
CA ALA A 190 52.70 38.09 77.55
C ALA A 190 54.21 38.29 77.77
N THR A 191 55.01 38.20 76.71
CA THR A 191 56.47 38.44 76.79
C THR A 191 56.80 39.86 77.23
N PHE A 192 56.04 40.86 76.76
CA PHE A 192 56.19 42.25 77.19
C PHE A 192 55.86 42.44 78.68
N ILE A 193 54.78 41.82 79.18
CA ILE A 193 54.42 41.85 80.60
C ILE A 193 55.51 41.18 81.44
N GLU A 194 56.05 40.04 81.00
CA GLU A 194 57.13 39.34 81.68
C GLU A 194 58.41 40.19 81.74
N GLU A 195 58.80 40.81 80.62
CA GLU A 195 59.96 41.71 80.57
C GLU A 195 59.75 42.92 81.49
N ARG A 196 58.56 43.53 81.47
CA ARG A 196 58.20 44.64 82.37
C ARG A 196 58.29 44.23 83.83
N ARG A 197 57.73 43.06 84.21
CA ARG A 197 57.82 42.51 85.58
C ARG A 197 59.27 42.25 85.96
N ALA A 198 60.08 41.68 85.07
CA ALA A 198 61.50 41.44 85.31
C ALA A 198 62.26 42.75 85.55
N ARG A 199 61.98 43.80 84.76
CA ARG A 199 62.56 45.14 84.93
C ARG A 199 62.13 45.78 86.25
N GLU A 200 60.85 45.71 86.59
CA GLU A 200 60.31 46.22 87.85
C GLU A 200 60.88 45.49 89.06
N ASN A 201 61.05 44.17 88.97
CA ASN A 201 61.72 43.37 90.00
C ASN A 201 63.18 43.79 90.19
N ARG A 202 63.94 44.01 89.10
CA ARG A 202 65.30 44.54 89.17
C ARG A 202 65.33 45.93 89.83
N LEU A 203 64.40 46.81 89.48
CA LEU A 203 64.28 48.14 90.08
C LEU A 203 63.93 48.06 91.57
N ASN A 204 63.01 47.17 91.96
CA ASN A 204 62.65 46.95 93.36
C ASN A 204 63.81 46.34 94.15
N GLN A 205 64.62 45.46 93.55
CA GLN A 205 65.85 44.98 94.18
C GLN A 205 66.83 46.13 94.44
N GLN A 206 67.03 47.02 93.47
CA GLN A 206 67.86 48.22 93.67
C GLN A 206 67.28 49.17 94.74
N LYS A 207 65.98 49.44 94.73
CA LYS A 207 65.30 50.23 95.77
C LYS A 207 65.50 49.62 97.16
N LYS A 208 65.31 48.30 97.32
CA LYS A 208 65.56 47.61 98.60
C LYS A 208 67.01 47.75 99.07
N LEU A 209 67.98 47.78 98.15
CA LEU A 209 69.38 48.05 98.53
C LEU A 209 69.57 49.50 98.99
N ILE A 210 68.93 50.47 98.32
CA ILE A 210 68.92 51.88 98.73
C ILE A 210 68.22 52.07 100.08
N ASP A 211 67.06 51.47 100.29
CA ASP A 211 66.34 51.50 101.57
C ASP A 211 67.15 50.84 102.68
N LYS A 212 67.92 49.78 102.39
CA LYS A 212 68.88 49.19 103.35
C LYS A 212 70.03 50.13 103.68
N ILE A 213 70.46 50.98 102.74
CA ILE A 213 71.46 52.02 103.00
C ILE A 213 70.85 53.10 103.89
N HIS A 214 69.65 53.60 103.55
CA HIS A 214 68.95 54.61 104.36
C HIS A 214 68.57 54.09 105.75
N THR A 215 68.12 52.85 105.90
CA THR A 215 67.84 52.27 107.22
C THR A 215 69.09 52.03 108.03
N LYS A 216 70.24 51.72 107.42
CA LYS A 216 71.54 51.72 108.11
C LYS A 216 71.92 53.14 108.58
N GLU A 217 71.78 54.14 107.73
CA GLU A 217 71.95 55.57 108.09
C GLU A 217 70.98 56.05 109.19
N THR A 218 69.75 55.53 109.19
CA THR A 218 68.72 55.91 110.18
C THR A 218 68.89 55.11 111.48
N SER A 219 69.36 53.86 111.41
CA SER A 219 69.66 53.00 112.57
C SER A 219 70.93 53.40 113.32
N GLU A 220 71.84 54.13 112.69
CA GLU A 220 72.95 54.80 113.41
C GLU A 220 72.48 56.03 114.20
N LYS A 221 71.24 56.51 114.01
CA LYS A 221 70.68 57.68 114.71
C LYS A 221 69.65 57.36 115.79
N TYR A 222 69.30 56.09 116.01
CA TYR A 222 68.35 55.71 117.06
C TYR A 222 68.74 54.40 117.76
N LEU A 223 69.85 54.44 118.50
CA LEU A 223 69.97 53.71 119.75
C LEU A 223 69.44 54.63 120.86
N TRP A 224 68.17 54.45 121.27
CA TRP A 224 67.63 54.63 122.64
C TRP A 224 66.09 54.79 122.65
N GLY A 225 65.42 53.95 123.48
CA GLY A 225 64.07 54.18 124.06
C GLY A 225 62.87 53.71 123.21
N GLN A 226 62.23 52.55 123.42
CA GLN A 226 61.47 52.00 124.56
C GLN A 226 59.96 52.35 124.57
N ARG A 227 59.10 51.31 124.39
CA ARG A 227 57.76 50.94 124.98
C ARG A 227 56.61 52.01 124.96
N ASP A 228 55.30 51.74 124.96
CA ASP A 228 54.43 50.60 125.36
C ASP A 228 52.93 50.89 124.98
N LEU A 229 52.05 49.85 125.02
CA LEU A 229 50.58 49.85 125.33
C LEU A 229 49.56 50.53 124.36
N ASP A 230 48.29 50.13 124.14
CA ASP A 230 47.44 48.94 124.33
C ASP A 230 45.98 49.29 123.85
N PHE A 231 45.13 48.26 123.70
CA PHE A 231 43.63 48.20 123.66
C PHE A 231 42.77 48.22 122.35
N PRO A 232 41.83 47.24 122.17
CA PRO A 232 40.88 47.10 121.04
C PRO A 232 39.38 47.33 121.44
N SER A 233 38.43 47.27 120.50
CA SER A 233 36.98 47.16 120.83
C SER A 233 36.10 46.51 119.74
N ASN A 234 35.28 45.54 120.17
CA ASN A 234 34.10 44.95 119.52
C ASN A 234 32.86 45.34 120.34
N LEU A 235 31.64 45.33 119.76
CA LEU A 235 30.40 44.75 120.36
C LEU A 235 29.14 44.90 119.49
N MET A 236 28.13 44.08 119.81
CA MET A 236 26.94 43.66 119.03
C MET A 236 25.61 44.05 119.73
N GLY A 237 24.50 44.15 118.96
CA GLY A 237 23.07 43.93 119.35
C GLY A 237 22.28 45.13 119.95
N PRO A 238 20.92 45.15 120.04
CA PRO A 238 19.91 44.08 119.83
C PRO A 238 18.57 44.47 119.07
N GLU A 239 17.59 43.55 119.04
CA GLU A 239 16.28 43.55 118.34
C GLU A 239 15.00 43.90 119.17
N THR A 240 13.85 44.05 118.46
CA THR A 240 12.40 43.70 118.72
C THR A 240 11.39 44.87 118.96
N PRO A 241 10.02 44.75 118.79
CA PRO A 241 9.13 43.63 118.44
C PRO A 241 7.96 43.91 117.41
N LYS A 242 7.07 42.90 117.24
CA LYS A 242 6.10 42.54 116.17
C LYS A 242 4.70 43.20 116.18
N VAL A 243 4.02 43.19 115.01
CA VAL A 243 2.53 43.13 114.88
C VAL A 243 2.13 41.88 114.07
N LYS A 244 1.18 41.11 114.64
CA LYS A 244 0.65 39.81 114.18
C LYS A 244 -0.10 39.91 112.84
N ARG A 245 0.39 39.19 111.82
CA ARG A 245 -0.41 38.63 110.73
C ARG A 245 -0.44 37.12 110.92
N ARG A 246 -1.63 36.52 110.76
CA ARG A 246 -1.86 35.07 110.75
C ARG A 246 -0.69 34.38 110.05
N GLU A 247 0.08 33.58 110.78
CA GLU A 247 1.19 32.80 110.24
C GLU A 247 0.57 31.77 109.29
N THR A 248 0.64 32.01 107.97
CA THR A 248 0.76 30.90 107.02
C THR A 248 1.90 30.06 107.56
N SER A 249 1.63 28.80 107.92
CA SER A 249 2.68 27.97 108.48
C SER A 249 3.84 27.93 107.47
N LYS A 250 5.09 27.78 107.94
CA LYS A 250 6.24 27.72 107.02
C LYS A 250 6.02 26.67 105.91
N ALA A 251 5.34 25.57 106.26
CA ALA A 251 4.92 24.53 105.34
C ALA A 251 3.92 25.02 104.28
N ASP A 252 2.98 25.91 104.60
CA ASP A 252 2.02 26.45 103.63
C ASP A 252 2.70 27.40 102.63
N ILE A 253 3.67 28.19 103.09
CA ILE A 253 4.45 29.08 102.21
C ILE A 253 5.33 28.25 101.28
N GLU A 254 6.06 27.26 101.82
CA GLU A 254 6.90 26.35 101.04
C GLU A 254 6.08 25.59 99.99
N TYR A 255 4.93 25.04 100.39
CA TYR A 255 4.00 24.37 99.47
C TYR A 255 3.49 25.30 98.37
N GLN A 256 3.13 26.54 98.70
CA GLN A 256 2.64 27.50 97.72
C GLN A 256 3.76 27.95 96.74
N THR A 257 5.00 28.08 97.22
CA THR A 257 6.16 28.36 96.36
C THR A 257 6.46 27.20 95.42
N ASP A 258 6.37 25.96 95.89
CA ASP A 258 6.62 24.76 95.09
C ASP A 258 5.55 24.58 94.00
N VAL A 259 4.26 24.79 94.35
CA VAL A 259 3.15 24.74 93.38
C VAL A 259 3.32 25.83 92.31
N THR A 260 3.69 27.05 92.70
CA THR A 260 3.89 28.14 91.74
C THR A 260 5.09 27.86 90.82
N ALA A 261 6.19 27.33 91.37
CA ALA A 261 7.35 26.92 90.59
C ALA A 261 7.02 25.78 89.62
N LEU A 262 6.19 24.82 90.02
CA LEU A 262 5.74 23.73 89.16
C LEU A 262 4.86 24.25 88.02
N VAL A 263 3.94 25.17 88.31
CA VAL A 263 3.07 25.79 87.28
C VAL A 263 3.89 26.59 86.27
N GLU A 264 4.90 27.36 86.71
CA GLU A 264 5.78 28.09 85.77
C GLU A 264 6.68 27.14 84.96
N LYS A 265 7.10 26.00 85.52
CA LYS A 265 7.78 24.93 84.73
C LYS A 265 6.86 24.36 83.64
N VAL A 266 5.60 24.09 83.94
CA VAL A 266 4.63 23.60 82.94
C VAL A 266 4.35 24.67 81.88
N LYS A 267 4.18 25.93 82.31
CA LYS A 267 3.95 27.07 81.41
C LYS A 267 5.12 27.30 80.44
N THR A 268 6.36 27.18 80.93
CA THR A 268 7.56 27.29 80.08
C THR A 268 7.70 26.10 79.13
N ALA A 269 7.40 24.87 79.57
CA ALA A 269 7.43 23.68 78.72
C ALA A 269 6.37 23.74 77.59
N VAL A 270 5.15 24.16 77.91
CA VAL A 270 4.02 24.30 76.96
C VAL A 270 4.07 25.65 76.21
N ARG A 271 5.06 26.50 76.52
CA ARG A 271 5.33 27.83 75.97
C ARG A 271 4.16 28.82 76.06
N CYS A 272 3.27 28.70 77.04
CA CYS A 272 2.12 29.60 77.20
C CYS A 272 2.39 30.77 78.16
N SER A 273 1.53 31.78 78.13
CA SER A 273 1.66 32.98 78.96
C SER A 273 0.74 32.92 80.20
N HIS A 274 -0.44 32.33 80.06
CA HIS A 274 -1.41 32.20 81.14
C HIS A 274 -1.72 30.73 81.48
N LEU A 275 -2.05 30.48 82.75
CA LEU A 275 -2.42 29.15 83.26
C LEU A 275 -3.62 28.56 82.49
N TRP A 276 -4.59 29.40 82.14
CA TRP A 276 -5.81 28.99 81.42
C TRP A 276 -5.53 28.49 79.98
N ASP A 277 -4.40 28.87 79.39
CA ASP A 277 -4.04 28.47 78.02
C ASP A 277 -3.43 27.06 77.95
N ILE A 278 -3.01 26.51 79.10
CA ILE A 278 -2.33 25.21 79.17
C ILE A 278 -3.23 24.11 78.58
N THR A 279 -4.48 24.05 79.02
CA THR A 279 -5.45 23.03 78.55
C THR A 279 -5.71 23.15 77.05
N GLY A 280 -5.84 24.37 76.52
CA GLY A 280 -6.07 24.61 75.10
C GLY A 280 -4.88 24.19 74.23
N ARG A 281 -3.64 24.39 74.71
CA ARG A 281 -2.44 23.96 73.99
C ARG A 281 -2.23 22.45 74.03
N PHE A 282 -2.53 21.79 75.14
CA PHE A 282 -2.52 20.32 75.18
C PHE A 282 -3.55 19.73 74.22
N LEU A 283 -4.76 20.27 74.16
CA LEU A 283 -5.77 19.84 73.18
C LEU A 283 -5.32 20.08 71.73
N ALA A 284 -4.70 21.24 71.44
CA ALA A 284 -4.15 21.51 70.12
C ALA A 284 -3.01 20.55 69.76
N GLN A 285 -2.11 20.26 70.71
CA GLN A 285 -1.02 19.30 70.54
C GLN A 285 -1.55 17.89 70.30
N GLN A 286 -2.55 17.46 71.07
CA GLN A 286 -3.21 16.17 70.88
C GLN A 286 -3.88 16.07 69.50
N ASN A 287 -4.61 17.09 69.06
CA ASN A 287 -5.20 17.09 67.71
C ASN A 287 -4.13 17.04 66.61
N THR A 288 -2.99 17.72 66.80
CA THR A 288 -1.87 17.62 65.84
C THR A 288 -1.22 16.25 65.86
N GLU A 289 -1.11 15.62 67.02
CA GLU A 289 -0.60 14.26 67.19
C GLU A 289 -1.52 13.25 66.50
N GLU A 290 -2.83 13.28 66.77
CA GLU A 290 -3.81 12.43 66.11
C GLU A 290 -3.81 12.61 64.58
N ASN A 291 -3.68 13.85 64.08
CA ASN A 291 -3.59 14.11 62.65
C ASN A 291 -2.28 13.61 62.03
N LEU A 292 -1.16 13.65 62.77
CA LEU A 292 0.11 13.09 62.33
C LEU A 292 0.07 11.56 62.33
N GLU A 293 -0.56 10.94 63.33
CA GLU A 293 -0.78 9.49 63.38
C GLU A 293 -1.61 9.03 62.18
N LEU A 294 -2.72 9.70 61.86
CA LEU A 294 -3.50 9.40 60.67
C LEU A 294 -2.67 9.54 59.38
N GLN A 295 -1.84 10.57 59.25
CA GLN A 295 -0.95 10.72 58.10
C GLN A 295 0.13 9.65 58.03
N MET A 296 0.62 9.17 59.18
CA MET A 296 1.56 8.07 59.25
C MET A 296 0.91 6.77 58.76
N GLU A 297 -0.29 6.44 59.24
CA GLU A 297 -1.06 5.28 58.78
C GLU A 297 -1.30 5.32 57.26
N ASP A 298 -1.71 6.48 56.75
CA ASP A 298 -1.94 6.74 55.31
C ASP A 298 -0.66 6.53 54.47
N CYS A 299 0.50 6.90 55.02
CA CYS A 299 1.80 6.70 54.37
C CYS A 299 2.24 5.23 54.43
N GLU A 300 1.98 4.55 55.54
CA GLU A 300 2.26 3.13 55.70
C GLU A 300 1.40 2.28 54.76
N GLU A 301 0.12 2.60 54.61
CA GLU A 301 -0.76 1.92 53.67
C GLU A 301 -0.28 2.09 52.23
N ARG A 302 0.04 3.32 51.80
CA ARG A 302 0.60 3.58 50.46
C ARG A 302 1.91 2.81 50.24
N ARG A 303 2.77 2.73 51.26
CA ARG A 303 4.02 1.96 51.19
C ARG A 303 3.73 0.47 50.99
N ALA A 304 2.79 -0.10 51.73
CA ALA A 304 2.41 -1.50 51.59
C ALA A 304 1.80 -1.79 50.19
N GLN A 305 0.96 -0.89 49.67
CA GLN A 305 0.40 -1.01 48.33
C GLN A 305 1.50 -0.98 47.25
N LEU A 306 2.45 -0.06 47.36
CA LEU A 306 3.59 0.04 46.44
C LEU A 306 4.50 -1.18 46.51
N GLU A 307 4.79 -1.70 47.71
CA GLU A 307 5.58 -2.92 47.88
C GLU A 307 4.89 -4.14 47.25
N ALA A 308 3.56 -4.25 47.38
CA ALA A 308 2.78 -5.30 46.73
C ALA A 308 2.80 -5.18 45.20
N LEU A 309 2.73 -3.96 44.65
CA LEU A 309 2.88 -3.73 43.21
C LEU A 309 4.29 -4.06 42.72
N MET A 310 5.32 -3.68 43.47
CA MET A 310 6.71 -4.00 43.15
C MET A 310 6.90 -5.52 43.05
N LYS A 311 6.43 -6.30 44.04
CA LYS A 311 6.50 -7.77 44.01
C LYS A 311 5.76 -8.37 42.81
N LYS A 312 4.60 -7.82 42.42
CA LYS A 312 3.88 -8.26 41.22
C LYS A 312 4.68 -7.99 39.95
N LEU A 313 5.25 -6.80 39.83
CA LEU A 313 6.08 -6.41 38.69
C LEU A 313 7.37 -7.23 38.61
N GLU A 314 8.00 -7.55 39.74
CA GLU A 314 9.17 -8.44 39.78
C GLU A 314 8.82 -9.87 39.31
N VAL A 315 7.64 -10.38 39.67
CA VAL A 315 7.15 -11.67 39.18
C VAL A 315 6.85 -11.61 37.68
N GLU A 316 6.22 -10.54 37.19
CA GLU A 316 6.00 -10.32 35.75
C GLU A 316 7.32 -10.19 34.99
N GLU A 317 8.31 -9.49 35.54
CA GLU A 317 9.63 -9.36 34.95
C GLU A 317 10.36 -10.69 34.93
N ALA A 318 10.31 -11.46 36.02
CA ALA A 318 10.85 -12.82 36.07
C ALA A 318 10.13 -13.73 35.07
N MET A 319 8.81 -13.59 34.94
CA MET A 319 8.06 -14.25 33.88
C MET A 319 8.58 -13.83 32.51
N LEU A 320 8.74 -12.55 32.19
CA LEU A 320 9.23 -12.12 30.88
C LEU A 320 10.69 -12.53 30.62
N LYS A 321 11.54 -12.54 31.66
CA LYS A 321 12.95 -12.96 31.59
C LYS A 321 13.12 -14.48 31.45
N PHE A 322 12.27 -15.26 32.12
CA PHE A 322 12.42 -16.72 32.26
C PHE A 322 11.30 -17.54 31.61
N HIS A 323 10.26 -16.92 31.05
CA HIS A 323 9.49 -17.56 29.98
C HIS A 323 10.50 -17.92 28.92
N GLN A 324 10.69 -19.22 28.71
CA GLN A 324 11.45 -19.72 27.59
C GLN A 324 10.88 -19.09 26.33
N MET A 325 11.55 -18.06 25.81
CA MET A 325 11.44 -17.70 24.41
C MET A 325 11.62 -19.02 23.67
N PRO A 326 10.59 -19.52 22.94
CA PRO A 326 10.67 -20.83 22.29
C PRO A 326 12.02 -20.90 21.61
N SER A 327 12.85 -21.88 22.04
CA SER A 327 14.28 -21.88 21.77
C SER A 327 14.57 -21.36 20.36
N SER A 328 15.58 -20.53 20.19
CA SER A 328 15.95 -19.93 18.88
C SER A 328 16.06 -20.95 17.72
N VAL A 329 16.17 -22.24 18.05
CA VAL A 329 16.08 -23.39 17.14
C VAL A 329 14.67 -23.58 16.55
N SER A 330 13.60 -23.41 17.34
CA SER A 330 12.20 -23.51 16.86
C SER A 330 11.86 -22.39 15.87
N PHE A 331 12.28 -21.15 16.14
CA PHE A 331 12.06 -20.03 15.22
C PHE A 331 12.82 -20.20 13.91
N LYS A 332 14.11 -20.59 13.95
CA LYS A 332 14.87 -20.88 12.72
C LYS A 332 14.27 -22.05 11.92
N SER A 333 13.74 -23.07 12.61
CA SER A 333 13.06 -24.18 11.95
C SER A 333 11.73 -23.76 11.31
N VAL A 334 10.95 -22.90 11.96
CA VAL A 334 9.69 -22.37 11.41
C VAL A 334 9.96 -21.41 10.26
N GLU A 335 10.96 -20.53 10.40
CA GLU A 335 11.41 -19.63 9.34
C GLU A 335 11.85 -20.40 8.10
N LYS A 336 12.64 -21.47 8.29
CA LYS A 336 13.05 -22.34 7.19
C LYS A 336 11.85 -22.99 6.51
N LYS A 337 10.90 -23.55 7.27
CA LYS A 337 9.68 -24.13 6.72
C LYS A 337 8.85 -23.12 5.93
N MET A 338 8.72 -21.90 6.44
CA MET A 338 8.02 -20.81 5.74
C MET A 338 8.73 -20.41 4.45
N LYS A 339 10.06 -20.35 4.45
CA LYS A 339 10.86 -20.08 3.25
C LYS A 339 10.73 -21.20 2.22
N ASP A 340 10.75 -22.46 2.66
CA ASP A 340 10.58 -23.62 1.80
C ASP A 340 9.17 -23.63 1.17
N MET A 341 8.12 -23.34 1.97
CA MET A 341 6.75 -23.20 1.46
C MET A 341 6.58 -22.02 0.51
N LEU A 342 7.21 -20.89 0.80
CA LEU A 342 7.16 -19.72 -0.09
C LEU A 342 7.77 -20.06 -1.45
N LYS A 343 8.92 -20.75 -1.45
CA LYS A 343 9.57 -21.18 -2.68
C LYS A 343 8.71 -22.17 -3.48
N GLU A 344 8.06 -23.11 -2.81
CA GLU A 344 7.14 -24.05 -3.47
C GLU A 344 5.95 -23.34 -4.11
N GLU A 345 5.36 -22.35 -3.43
CA GLU A 345 4.25 -21.56 -3.98
C GLU A 345 4.71 -20.61 -5.11
N GLU A 346 5.93 -20.08 -5.04
CA GLU A 346 6.54 -19.30 -6.13
C GLU A 346 6.78 -20.17 -7.37
N ASP A 347 7.32 -21.38 -7.21
CA ASP A 347 7.53 -22.33 -8.30
C ASP A 347 6.20 -22.75 -8.94
N ARG A 348 5.17 -22.99 -8.10
CA ARG A 348 3.81 -23.30 -8.54
C ARG A 348 3.18 -22.13 -9.32
N LEU A 349 3.37 -20.90 -8.85
CA LEU A 349 2.90 -19.69 -9.53
C LEU A 349 3.59 -19.51 -10.88
N GLN A 350 4.91 -19.69 -10.94
CA GLN A 350 5.68 -19.64 -12.19
C GLN A 350 5.19 -20.69 -13.19
N GLN A 351 4.95 -21.92 -12.74
CA GLN A 351 4.41 -22.99 -13.59
C GLN A 351 3.00 -22.66 -14.12
N ALA A 352 2.13 -22.10 -13.27
CA ALA A 352 0.80 -21.66 -13.68
C ALA A 352 0.86 -20.51 -14.71
N HIS A 353 1.77 -19.54 -14.52
CA HIS A 353 2.00 -18.48 -15.50
C HIS A 353 2.53 -19.02 -16.83
N ALA A 354 3.52 -19.91 -16.82
CA ALA A 354 4.04 -20.53 -18.04
C ALA A 354 2.94 -21.28 -18.81
N ASN A 355 2.08 -22.02 -18.10
CA ASN A 355 0.93 -22.71 -18.68
C ASN A 355 -0.11 -21.75 -19.26
N MET A 356 -0.38 -20.63 -18.57
CA MET A 356 -1.31 -19.60 -19.05
C MET A 356 -0.77 -18.93 -20.31
N THR A 357 0.51 -18.53 -20.32
CA THR A 357 1.16 -17.93 -21.49
C THR A 357 1.18 -18.90 -22.68
N ARG A 358 1.43 -20.20 -22.44
CA ARG A 358 1.34 -21.23 -23.50
C ARG A 358 -0.07 -21.34 -24.05
N SER A 359 -1.09 -21.36 -23.19
CA SER A 359 -2.49 -21.39 -23.59
C SER A 359 -2.91 -20.14 -24.38
N GLN A 360 -2.46 -18.96 -23.96
CA GLN A 360 -2.69 -17.70 -24.69
C GLN A 360 -2.03 -17.71 -26.08
N LYS A 361 -0.77 -18.15 -26.19
CA LYS A 361 -0.08 -18.31 -27.49
C LYS A 361 -0.81 -19.29 -28.41
N LEU A 362 -1.29 -20.42 -27.86
CA LEU A 362 -2.08 -21.39 -28.61
C LEU A 362 -3.41 -20.78 -29.09
N LEU A 363 -4.13 -20.08 -28.22
CA LEU A 363 -5.37 -19.39 -28.57
C LEU A 363 -5.16 -18.38 -29.69
N LEU A 364 -4.12 -17.55 -29.60
CA LEU A 364 -3.78 -16.58 -30.63
C LEU A 364 -3.45 -17.25 -31.96
N THR A 365 -2.76 -18.38 -31.93
CA THR A 365 -2.42 -19.16 -33.13
C THR A 365 -3.67 -19.75 -33.77
N ILE A 366 -4.60 -20.28 -32.96
CA ILE A 366 -5.90 -20.78 -33.44
C ILE A 366 -6.74 -19.65 -34.04
N GLN A 367 -6.87 -18.51 -33.35
CA GLN A 367 -7.59 -17.33 -33.84
C GLN A 367 -7.01 -16.85 -35.18
N THR A 368 -5.69 -16.72 -35.25
CA THR A 368 -4.99 -16.34 -36.49
C THR A 368 -5.19 -17.38 -37.59
N GLY A 369 -5.19 -18.67 -37.26
CA GLY A 369 -5.47 -19.77 -38.19
C GLY A 369 -6.89 -19.71 -38.75
N ILE A 370 -7.89 -19.45 -37.90
CA ILE A 370 -9.29 -19.29 -38.28
C ILE A 370 -9.46 -18.05 -39.16
N ASP A 371 -8.85 -16.93 -38.80
CA ASP A 371 -8.88 -15.70 -39.59
C ASP A 371 -8.27 -15.90 -40.98
N ASN A 372 -7.11 -16.58 -41.04
CA ASN A 372 -6.48 -16.93 -42.31
C ASN A 372 -7.35 -17.83 -43.18
N LEU A 373 -8.01 -18.82 -42.59
CA LEU A 373 -8.94 -19.71 -43.30
C LEU A 373 -10.15 -18.93 -43.81
N TYR A 374 -10.73 -18.08 -42.97
CA TYR A 374 -11.87 -17.23 -43.30
C TYR A 374 -11.54 -16.30 -44.48
N ILE A 375 -10.39 -15.61 -44.45
CA ILE A 375 -9.94 -14.73 -45.54
C ILE A 375 -9.78 -15.49 -46.86
N ARG A 376 -9.32 -16.74 -46.83
CA ARG A 376 -9.18 -17.56 -48.06
C ARG A 376 -10.53 -18.01 -48.60
N LEU A 377 -11.49 -18.33 -47.72
CA LEU A 377 -12.79 -18.86 -48.11
C LEU A 377 -13.81 -17.77 -48.47
N ILE A 378 -13.65 -16.54 -47.98
CA ILE A 378 -14.62 -15.45 -48.21
C ILE A 378 -14.82 -15.19 -49.71
N GLY A 379 -13.75 -15.21 -50.51
CA GLY A 379 -13.78 -14.95 -51.96
C GLY A 379 -14.29 -16.09 -52.83
N ILE A 380 -14.67 -17.24 -52.25
CA ILE A 380 -15.17 -18.38 -53.02
C ILE A 380 -16.71 -18.28 -53.16
N PRO A 381 -17.25 -18.19 -54.39
CA PRO A 381 -18.68 -18.09 -54.62
C PRO A 381 -19.36 -19.46 -54.43
N VAL A 382 -20.25 -19.54 -53.44
CA VAL A 382 -21.08 -20.71 -53.16
C VAL A 382 -22.54 -20.42 -53.58
N PRO A 383 -23.22 -21.28 -54.37
CA PRO A 383 -24.54 -21.00 -54.95
C PRO A 383 -25.68 -20.94 -53.93
N THR A 384 -25.48 -21.51 -52.75
CA THR A 384 -26.51 -21.72 -51.73
C THR A 384 -26.60 -20.60 -50.70
N ALA A 385 -25.72 -19.60 -50.72
CA ALA A 385 -25.79 -18.48 -49.78
C ALA A 385 -26.50 -17.24 -50.40
N PRO A 386 -27.57 -16.71 -49.77
CA PRO A 386 -28.18 -15.46 -50.19
C PRO A 386 -27.21 -14.29 -49.91
N LYS A 387 -27.04 -13.42 -50.91
CA LYS A 387 -26.34 -12.12 -50.93
C LYS A 387 -25.52 -11.80 -49.68
N GLU A 388 -24.20 -11.81 -49.87
CA GLU A 388 -23.16 -11.19 -49.04
C GLU A 388 -23.60 -9.80 -48.55
N ALA A 389 -24.24 -9.77 -47.38
CA ALA A 389 -24.58 -8.55 -46.67
C ALA A 389 -23.41 -8.26 -45.73
N GLU A 390 -22.69 -7.17 -46.01
CA GLU A 390 -21.83 -6.40 -45.11
C GLU A 390 -21.35 -7.17 -43.87
N LEU A 391 -20.44 -8.12 -44.08
CA LEU A 391 -19.73 -8.76 -42.98
C LEU A 391 -18.77 -7.74 -42.37
N SER A 392 -19.24 -7.09 -41.30
CA SER A 392 -18.39 -6.28 -40.44
C SER A 392 -17.13 -7.05 -40.04
N ASN A 393 -16.00 -6.36 -40.00
CA ASN A 393 -14.69 -6.85 -39.56
C ASN A 393 -14.66 -7.33 -38.08
N THR A 394 -15.81 -7.40 -37.40
CA THR A 394 -16.00 -7.79 -35.99
C THR A 394 -16.86 -9.05 -35.85
N LEU A 395 -16.61 -10.09 -36.64
CA LEU A 395 -17.25 -11.40 -36.43
C LEU A 395 -16.50 -12.19 -35.35
N ASP A 396 -17.23 -12.80 -34.40
CA ASP A 396 -16.67 -13.66 -33.35
C ASP A 396 -15.95 -14.89 -33.93
N VAL A 397 -14.93 -15.41 -33.21
CA VAL A 397 -14.06 -16.51 -33.66
C VAL A 397 -14.86 -17.78 -33.96
N TYR A 398 -15.87 -18.09 -33.14
CA TYR A 398 -16.75 -19.25 -33.36
C TYR A 398 -17.63 -19.06 -34.60
N SER A 399 -18.14 -17.84 -34.82
CA SER A 399 -18.93 -17.52 -36.00
C SER A 399 -18.10 -17.58 -37.30
N LYS A 400 -16.83 -17.13 -37.26
CA LYS A 400 -15.89 -17.32 -38.38
C LYS A 400 -15.61 -18.79 -38.64
N LEU A 401 -15.44 -19.60 -37.60
CA LEU A 401 -15.18 -21.04 -37.73
C LEU A 401 -16.39 -21.78 -38.31
N ALA A 402 -17.60 -21.51 -37.83
CA ALA A 402 -18.85 -22.10 -38.34
C ALA A 402 -19.08 -21.71 -39.82
N TYR A 403 -18.76 -20.46 -40.19
CA TYR A 403 -18.78 -20.02 -41.59
C TYR A 403 -17.78 -20.80 -42.46
N CYS A 404 -16.56 -21.01 -41.95
CA CYS A 404 -15.55 -21.82 -42.65
C CYS A 404 -15.99 -23.27 -42.80
N GLU A 405 -16.56 -23.87 -41.75
CA GLU A 405 -17.08 -25.24 -41.75
C GLU A 405 -18.16 -25.43 -42.82
N GLY A 406 -19.19 -24.56 -42.85
CA GLY A 406 -20.24 -24.64 -43.85
C GLY A 406 -19.72 -24.52 -45.28
N LYS A 407 -18.82 -23.55 -45.54
CA LYS A 407 -18.19 -23.39 -46.87
C LYS A 407 -17.31 -24.57 -47.26
N LEU A 408 -16.56 -25.15 -46.31
CA LEU A 408 -15.70 -26.31 -46.57
C LEU A 408 -16.51 -27.57 -46.85
N LEU A 409 -17.63 -27.78 -46.16
CA LEU A 409 -18.56 -28.89 -46.44
C LEU A 409 -19.16 -28.75 -47.84
N ASP A 410 -19.65 -27.57 -48.21
CA ASP A 410 -20.17 -27.31 -49.56
C ASP A 410 -19.09 -27.55 -50.63
N LEU A 411 -17.84 -27.14 -50.37
CA LEU A 411 -16.71 -27.39 -51.26
C LEU A 411 -16.32 -28.87 -51.34
N ALA A 412 -16.35 -29.59 -50.21
CA ALA A 412 -16.08 -31.01 -50.16
C ALA A 412 -17.13 -31.79 -50.94
N ASP A 413 -18.41 -31.48 -50.77
CA ASP A 413 -19.53 -32.06 -51.52
C ASP A 413 -19.39 -31.77 -53.02
N ARG A 414 -19.00 -30.54 -53.38
CA ARG A 414 -18.69 -30.18 -54.78
C ARG A 414 -17.55 -31.01 -55.36
N VAL A 415 -16.47 -31.19 -54.61
CA VAL A 415 -15.32 -32.01 -55.04
C VAL A 415 -15.72 -33.49 -55.13
N GLN A 416 -16.59 -33.98 -54.25
CA GLN A 416 -17.06 -35.36 -54.26
C GLN A 416 -18.05 -35.64 -55.41
N MET A 417 -18.88 -34.65 -55.77
CA MET A 417 -19.74 -34.67 -56.95
C MET A 417 -18.96 -34.53 -58.26
N LEU A 418 -17.77 -33.92 -58.19
CA LEU A 418 -16.78 -33.95 -59.26
C LEU A 418 -15.99 -35.28 -59.19
N SER A 419 -16.61 -36.38 -59.60
CA SER A 419 -15.85 -37.61 -59.85
C SER A 419 -14.70 -37.31 -60.80
N LEU A 420 -13.46 -37.55 -60.37
CA LEU A 420 -12.23 -37.23 -61.09
C LEU A 420 -12.24 -37.86 -62.49
N THR A 421 -12.71 -37.13 -63.50
CA THR A 421 -12.45 -37.48 -64.89
C THR A 421 -10.96 -37.22 -65.14
N GLU A 422 -10.24 -38.20 -65.69
CA GLU A 422 -8.79 -38.10 -65.96
C GLU A 422 -8.42 -36.79 -66.68
N GLU A 423 -9.31 -36.27 -67.54
CA GLU A 423 -9.14 -35.00 -68.25
C GLU A 423 -9.09 -33.75 -67.36
N VAL A 424 -9.76 -33.75 -66.21
CA VAL A 424 -9.69 -32.63 -65.26
C VAL A 424 -8.36 -32.66 -64.52
N SER A 425 -7.84 -33.85 -64.22
CA SER A 425 -6.54 -34.02 -63.57
C SER A 425 -5.37 -33.63 -64.47
N THR A 426 -5.46 -33.86 -65.79
CA THR A 426 -4.43 -33.43 -66.75
C THR A 426 -4.48 -31.93 -66.97
N LYS A 427 -5.65 -31.32 -67.14
CA LYS A 427 -5.79 -29.86 -67.30
C LYS A 427 -5.33 -29.09 -66.06
N VAL A 428 -5.61 -29.59 -64.85
CA VAL A 428 -5.15 -28.98 -63.60
C VAL A 428 -3.63 -29.14 -63.45
N ARG A 429 -3.07 -30.30 -63.81
CA ARG A 429 -1.62 -30.53 -63.83
C ARG A 429 -0.91 -29.58 -64.80
N ASP A 430 -1.40 -29.48 -66.03
CA ASP A 430 -0.84 -28.62 -67.07
C ASP A 430 -0.95 -27.13 -66.69
N ALA A 431 -2.05 -26.73 -66.03
CA ALA A 431 -2.23 -25.38 -65.52
C ALA A 431 -1.31 -25.06 -64.33
N LEU A 432 -1.11 -25.99 -63.40
CA LEU A 432 -0.14 -25.83 -62.30
C LEU A 432 1.30 -25.76 -62.83
N GLU A 433 1.67 -26.67 -63.74
CA GLU A 433 3.00 -26.72 -64.34
C GLU A 433 3.29 -25.43 -65.13
N SER A 434 2.31 -24.96 -65.91
CA SER A 434 2.37 -23.66 -66.61
C SER A 434 2.41 -22.44 -65.68
N SER A 435 1.82 -22.55 -64.48
CA SER A 435 1.85 -21.49 -63.47
C SER A 435 3.20 -21.42 -62.76
N THR A 436 3.75 -22.58 -62.37
CA THR A 436 5.08 -22.67 -61.73
C THR A 436 6.22 -22.25 -62.66
N LEU A 437 6.06 -22.44 -63.98
CA LEU A 437 7.01 -21.95 -64.99
C LEU A 437 7.02 -20.42 -65.15
N LYS A 438 5.95 -19.74 -64.72
CA LYS A 438 5.83 -18.27 -64.80
C LYS A 438 6.30 -17.54 -63.54
N GLU A 439 6.57 -18.27 -62.46
CA GLU A 439 6.95 -17.70 -61.17
C GLU A 439 8.46 -17.45 -61.11
N LYS A 440 8.85 -16.16 -61.11
CA LYS A 440 10.26 -15.73 -61.19
C LYS A 440 11.01 -15.76 -59.84
N GLN A 441 10.33 -16.05 -58.74
CA GLN A 441 10.92 -16.08 -57.40
C GLN A 441 11.00 -17.51 -56.89
N ASN A 442 12.20 -17.89 -56.40
CA ASN A 442 12.42 -19.19 -55.76
C ASN A 442 11.60 -19.27 -54.46
N THR A 443 10.53 -20.07 -54.45
CA THR A 443 9.77 -20.46 -53.24
C THR A 443 10.44 -21.62 -52.50
N ARG A 444 11.78 -21.59 -52.39
CA ARG A 444 12.47 -22.46 -51.44
C ARG A 444 12.17 -21.90 -50.05
N ILE A 445 11.32 -22.59 -49.31
CA ILE A 445 11.06 -22.31 -47.90
C ILE A 445 12.40 -22.50 -47.17
N SER A 446 13.00 -21.40 -46.72
CA SER A 446 14.05 -21.44 -45.69
C SER A 446 13.35 -21.88 -44.42
N PHE A 447 13.68 -23.07 -43.92
CA PHE A 447 13.41 -23.38 -42.53
C PHE A 447 14.43 -22.59 -41.72
N GLU A 448 14.09 -21.36 -41.34
CA GLU A 448 14.67 -20.80 -40.14
C GLU A 448 14.19 -21.68 -39.00
N ASP A 449 15.09 -22.52 -38.47
CA ASP A 449 14.89 -23.19 -37.21
C ASP A 449 14.47 -22.13 -36.19
N LEU A 450 13.30 -22.31 -35.60
CA LEU A 450 12.83 -21.53 -34.46
C LEU A 450 13.75 -21.87 -33.28
N GLU A 451 15.00 -21.38 -33.30
CA GLU A 451 15.78 -21.24 -32.09
C GLU A 451 15.07 -20.19 -31.26
N GLU A 452 14.53 -20.67 -30.15
CA GLU A 452 14.00 -19.91 -29.04
C GLU A 452 14.78 -18.61 -28.84
N ASP A 453 14.07 -17.48 -28.83
CA ASP A 453 14.46 -16.28 -28.10
C ASP A 453 14.60 -16.67 -26.61
N VAL A 454 15.70 -17.34 -26.27
CA VAL A 454 16.17 -17.47 -24.91
C VAL A 454 16.85 -16.16 -24.59
N ILE A 455 16.09 -15.34 -23.87
CA ILE A 455 16.53 -14.21 -23.08
C ILE A 455 17.96 -14.46 -22.59
N GLU A 456 18.89 -13.66 -23.12
CA GLU A 456 20.29 -13.62 -22.75
C GLU A 456 20.37 -13.18 -21.28
N THR A 457 20.40 -14.14 -20.36
CA THR A 457 20.76 -13.88 -18.97
C THR A 457 21.66 -14.98 -18.46
N PHE A 458 22.84 -14.53 -18.00
CA PHE A 458 23.92 -15.26 -17.33
C PHE A 458 24.91 -15.99 -18.24
N GLN A 459 26.01 -15.29 -18.51
CA GLN A 459 27.31 -15.89 -18.78
C GLN A 459 27.68 -16.82 -17.62
N PHE A 460 27.60 -18.13 -17.87
CA PHE A 460 28.31 -19.13 -17.09
C PHE A 460 29.45 -19.68 -17.94
N ALA A 461 30.63 -19.74 -17.31
CA ALA A 461 31.86 -20.19 -17.92
C ALA A 461 31.79 -21.67 -18.34
N ASP A 462 32.26 -21.90 -19.57
CA ASP A 462 32.63 -23.14 -20.25
C ASP A 462 32.64 -24.42 -19.39
N VAL A 463 31.73 -25.34 -19.70
CA VAL A 463 31.86 -26.76 -19.39
C VAL A 463 31.54 -27.57 -20.64
N ASP A 464 32.60 -28.06 -21.28
CA ASP A 464 32.69 -29.17 -22.24
C ASP A 464 31.63 -29.26 -23.35
N HIS A 465 31.85 -28.48 -24.42
CA HIS A 465 31.31 -28.83 -25.74
C HIS A 465 32.08 -30.03 -26.31
N SER A 466 31.45 -31.21 -26.23
CA SER A 466 31.83 -32.36 -27.04
C SER A 466 31.95 -31.96 -28.51
N TYR A 467 33.12 -32.16 -29.12
CA TYR A 467 33.40 -31.80 -30.51
C TYR A 467 32.32 -32.34 -31.47
N VAL A 468 31.50 -31.44 -32.02
CA VAL A 468 30.54 -31.75 -33.10
C VAL A 468 31.17 -31.32 -34.42
N PRO A 469 31.54 -32.26 -35.31
CA PRO A 469 32.19 -31.91 -36.57
C PRO A 469 31.27 -31.05 -37.45
N SER A 470 31.80 -29.93 -37.94
CA SER A 470 31.05 -29.08 -38.87
C SER A 470 30.75 -29.82 -40.18
N ARG A 471 29.68 -29.42 -40.88
CA ARG A 471 29.30 -29.98 -42.19
C ARG A 471 30.46 -29.98 -43.20
N ALA A 472 31.33 -28.97 -43.15
CA ALA A 472 32.52 -28.90 -44.00
C ALA A 472 33.56 -29.96 -43.64
N GLU A 473 33.72 -30.27 -42.35
CA GLU A 473 34.63 -31.29 -41.83
C GLU A 473 34.18 -32.70 -42.22
N ILE A 474 32.88 -32.98 -42.10
CA ILE A 474 32.25 -34.24 -42.54
C ILE A 474 32.44 -34.43 -44.04
N LYS A 475 32.23 -33.37 -44.85
CA LYS A 475 32.51 -33.41 -46.29
C LYS A 475 33.98 -33.71 -46.58
N ARG A 476 34.92 -33.09 -45.84
CA ARG A 476 36.36 -33.32 -45.99
C ARG A 476 36.74 -34.76 -45.66
N GLN A 477 36.18 -35.34 -44.60
CA GLN A 477 36.37 -36.75 -44.24
C GLN A 477 35.79 -37.69 -45.30
N GLY A 478 34.57 -37.41 -45.78
CA GLY A 478 33.95 -38.18 -46.86
C GLY A 478 34.79 -38.17 -48.14
N GLN A 479 35.34 -37.02 -48.50
CA GLN A 479 36.21 -36.88 -49.67
C GLN A 479 37.53 -37.63 -49.50
N ARG A 480 38.15 -37.59 -48.31
CA ARG A 480 39.34 -38.40 -48.00
C ARG A 480 39.07 -39.91 -48.05
N LEU A 481 37.88 -40.36 -47.64
CA LEU A 481 37.47 -41.77 -47.75
C LEU A 481 37.31 -42.21 -49.20
N ILE A 482 36.75 -41.34 -50.05
CA ILE A 482 36.58 -41.60 -51.49
C ILE A 482 37.94 -41.60 -52.20
N GLU A 483 38.82 -40.63 -51.91
CA GLU A 483 40.18 -40.56 -52.45
C GLU A 483 41.05 -41.74 -51.99
N GLY A 484 40.87 -42.23 -50.76
CA GLY A 484 41.52 -43.43 -50.24
C GLY A 484 41.07 -44.72 -50.92
N ARG A 485 39.81 -44.79 -51.37
CA ARG A 485 39.24 -45.95 -52.10
C ARG A 485 39.53 -45.92 -53.60
N LEU A 486 39.81 -44.75 -54.18
CA LEU A 486 40.15 -44.58 -55.61
C LEU A 486 41.64 -44.76 -55.93
N LYS A 487 42.52 -44.83 -54.93
CA LYS A 487 43.94 -45.22 -55.13
C LYS A 487 44.04 -46.75 -55.32
N VAL A 488 43.75 -47.19 -56.53
CA VAL A 488 43.99 -48.56 -57.00
C VAL A 488 45.46 -48.94 -56.80
N ALA A 489 45.66 -50.10 -56.16
CA ALA A 489 46.95 -50.71 -55.88
C ALA A 489 47.83 -50.83 -57.14
N LYS A 490 48.96 -50.11 -57.18
CA LYS A 490 50.04 -50.41 -58.14
C LYS A 490 50.72 -51.71 -57.73
N LYS A 491 50.42 -52.80 -58.48
CA LYS A 491 51.14 -54.08 -58.41
C LYS A 491 52.64 -53.87 -58.68
N LYS A 492 53.51 -54.37 -57.80
CA LYS A 492 54.93 -54.61 -58.08
C LYS A 492 55.06 -55.64 -59.21
N LYS A 493 55.83 -55.35 -60.26
CA LYS A 493 56.35 -56.36 -61.19
C LYS A 493 57.74 -56.79 -60.71
N LYS A 494 58.02 -58.10 -60.86
CA LYS A 494 59.33 -58.72 -60.65
C LYS A 494 60.40 -58.07 -61.53
#